data_AF-A0A1Q7KUG3-F1
#
_entry.id   AF-A0A1Q7KUG3-F1
#
_cell.length_a   1.000
_cell.length_b   1.000
_cell.length_c   1.000
_cell.angle_alpha   90.00
_cell.angle_beta   90.00
_cell.angle_gamma   90.00
#
_symmetry.space_group_name_H-M   'P 1'
#
loop_
_entity.id
_entity.type
_entity.pdbx_description
1 polymer ?
#
loop_
_entity_poly.entity_id
_entity_poly.type
_entity_poly.pdbx_seq_one_letter_code
_entity_poly.pdbx_strand_id
1 'polypeptide(L)'
;MQVLGRQQLFQSNEEEIVRSKFTVRLLCLALFSFVSTVVLAQEFSADVVDLQNQPNPTPGKIYVGKDKMRFEGKEHGGKSAAMIINFTTQTTDILVPERQMYIESTQGTSPQRSFSFFRPADIENACGDWQKLARKPGGTCHKVGNELVNGRNAVKYEGTSADGDTGYVWIDPKLKFAVKWQGKSGGRELRHIQEGSQPDSLFAIPTGYQKMDMGSMMQHPAPPHQ
;
A
#
# COMPACT_ATOMS: atom_id res chain seq x y z
N MET A 1 -48.01 -50.68 45.49
CA MET A 1 -46.86 -50.87 44.59
C MET A 1 -46.92 -49.99 43.32
N GLN A 2 -47.54 -48.80 43.37
CA GLN A 2 -47.66 -47.91 42.19
C GLN A 2 -46.97 -46.54 42.35
N VAL A 3 -46.43 -46.21 43.54
CA VAL A 3 -45.82 -44.89 43.81
C VAL A 3 -44.33 -44.84 43.43
N LEU A 4 -43.61 -45.97 43.49
CA LEU A 4 -42.17 -46.01 43.15
C LEU A 4 -41.87 -45.82 41.66
N GLY A 5 -42.74 -46.31 40.76
CA GLY A 5 -42.50 -46.22 39.31
C GLY A 5 -42.60 -44.81 38.75
N ARG A 6 -43.31 -43.89 39.42
CA ARG A 6 -43.54 -42.53 38.93
C ARG A 6 -42.39 -41.57 39.25
N GLN A 7 -41.65 -41.83 40.35
CA GLN A 7 -40.50 -41.01 40.74
C GLN A 7 -39.26 -41.29 39.88
N GLN A 8 -39.03 -42.56 39.49
CA GLN A 8 -37.89 -42.92 38.63
C GLN A 8 -38.00 -42.36 37.21
N LEU A 9 -39.22 -42.31 36.64
CA LEU A 9 -39.48 -41.73 35.31
C LEU A 9 -39.32 -40.20 35.27
N PHE A 10 -39.52 -39.51 36.40
CA PHE A 10 -39.33 -38.06 36.48
C PHE A 10 -37.84 -37.69 36.56
N GLN A 11 -37.05 -38.43 37.34
CA GLN A 11 -35.60 -38.20 37.44
C GLN A 11 -34.85 -38.51 36.13
N SER A 12 -35.26 -39.55 35.38
CA SER A 12 -34.62 -39.87 34.09
C SER A 12 -34.84 -38.78 33.03
N ASN A 13 -36.01 -38.14 33.03
CA ASN A 13 -36.35 -37.08 32.07
C ASN A 13 -35.62 -35.77 32.36
N GLU A 14 -35.36 -35.44 33.64
CA GLU A 14 -34.60 -34.23 33.98
C GLU A 14 -33.12 -34.32 33.56
N GLU A 15 -32.50 -35.50 33.71
CA GLU A 15 -31.11 -35.71 33.28
C GLU A 15 -30.93 -35.67 31.76
N GLU A 16 -31.88 -36.23 30.98
CA GLU A 16 -31.87 -36.15 29.52
C GLU A 16 -32.08 -34.73 29.00
N ILE A 17 -32.98 -33.95 29.62
CA ILE A 17 -33.25 -32.56 29.23
C ILE A 17 -32.03 -31.67 29.52
N VAL A 18 -31.36 -31.88 30.66
CA VAL A 18 -30.13 -31.13 31.01
C VAL A 18 -28.97 -31.50 30.10
N ARG A 19 -28.77 -32.80 29.79
CA ARG A 19 -27.76 -33.26 28.82
C ARG A 19 -28.04 -32.70 27.42
N SER A 20 -29.28 -32.76 26.94
CA SER A 20 -29.68 -32.22 25.63
C SER A 20 -29.42 -30.71 25.51
N LYS A 21 -29.74 -29.93 26.55
CA LYS A 21 -29.46 -28.48 26.60
C LYS A 21 -27.96 -28.16 26.65
N PHE A 22 -27.16 -29.00 27.31
CA PHE A 22 -25.70 -28.86 27.33
C PHE A 22 -25.08 -29.20 25.96
N THR A 23 -25.53 -30.30 25.33
CA THR A 23 -25.03 -30.73 24.01
C THR A 23 -25.36 -29.73 22.91
N VAL A 24 -26.56 -29.12 22.94
CA VAL A 24 -26.94 -28.08 21.96
C VAL A 24 -26.15 -26.78 22.16
N ARG A 25 -25.86 -26.38 23.42
CA ARG A 25 -25.00 -25.21 23.69
C ARG A 25 -23.55 -25.44 23.26
N LEU A 26 -23.01 -26.64 23.46
CA LEU A 26 -21.67 -27.02 22.98
C LEU A 26 -21.59 -27.08 21.44
N LEU A 27 -22.66 -27.53 20.76
CA LEU A 27 -22.72 -27.51 19.29
C LEU A 27 -22.80 -26.09 18.70
N CYS A 28 -23.54 -25.17 19.33
CA CYS A 28 -23.62 -23.77 18.88
C CYS A 28 -22.34 -22.97 19.13
N LEU A 29 -21.58 -23.29 20.21
CA LEU A 29 -20.29 -22.66 20.49
C LEU A 29 -19.18 -23.16 19.55
N ALA A 30 -19.25 -24.41 19.07
CA ALA A 30 -18.30 -24.95 18.09
C ALA A 30 -18.51 -24.42 16.67
N LEU A 31 -19.70 -23.89 16.32
CA LEU A 31 -19.97 -23.31 14.99
C LEU A 31 -19.41 -21.88 14.81
N PHE A 32 -18.92 -21.24 15.87
CA PHE A 32 -18.20 -19.96 15.81
C PHE A 32 -16.67 -20.13 15.67
N SER A 33 -16.25 -21.30 15.18
CA SER A 33 -14.84 -21.59 14.90
C SER A 33 -14.35 -20.78 13.69
N PHE A 34 -13.52 -19.79 13.98
CA PHE A 34 -12.45 -19.29 13.10
C PHE A 34 -12.89 -18.87 11.68
N VAL A 35 -13.54 -17.71 11.57
CA VAL A 35 -13.27 -16.86 10.40
C VAL A 35 -11.90 -16.25 10.62
N SER A 36 -10.84 -16.99 10.27
CA SER A 36 -9.51 -16.42 10.09
C SER A 36 -9.61 -15.44 8.94
N THR A 37 -9.88 -14.17 9.24
CA THR A 37 -9.65 -13.11 8.26
C THR A 37 -8.15 -13.09 8.03
N VAL A 38 -7.73 -13.71 6.93
CA VAL A 38 -6.38 -13.53 6.43
C VAL A 38 -6.26 -12.03 6.18
N VAL A 39 -5.51 -11.33 7.04
CA VAL A 39 -5.07 -9.96 6.79
C VAL A 39 -4.06 -10.06 5.66
N LEU A 40 -4.58 -10.19 4.43
CA LEU A 40 -3.79 -10.02 3.23
C LEU A 40 -3.26 -8.59 3.29
N ALA A 41 -1.95 -8.43 3.05
CA ALA A 41 -1.40 -7.14 2.70
C ALA A 41 -2.28 -6.59 1.58
N GLN A 42 -2.90 -5.41 1.78
CA GLN A 42 -3.87 -4.91 0.82
C GLN A 42 -3.16 -4.48 -0.44
N GLU A 43 -3.29 -5.35 -1.44
CA GLU A 43 -2.93 -5.08 -2.80
C GLU A 43 -4.03 -4.24 -3.45
N PHE A 44 -3.65 -3.37 -4.37
CA PHE A 44 -4.59 -2.53 -5.09
C PHE A 44 -3.98 -1.96 -6.37
N SER A 45 -4.84 -1.44 -7.24
CA SER A 45 -4.47 -0.54 -8.32
C SER A 45 -5.18 0.80 -8.18
N ALA A 46 -4.61 1.86 -8.75
CA ALA A 46 -5.24 3.18 -8.77
C ALA A 46 -4.69 4.04 -9.91
N ASP A 47 -5.43 5.10 -10.24
CA ASP A 47 -4.93 6.20 -11.05
C ASP A 47 -4.18 7.20 -10.15
N VAL A 48 -3.02 7.70 -10.62
CA VAL A 48 -2.25 8.75 -9.97
C VAL A 48 -2.52 10.07 -10.70
N VAL A 49 -3.18 10.99 -10.01
CA VAL A 49 -3.57 12.29 -10.58
C VAL A 49 -2.72 13.39 -9.99
N ASP A 50 -2.14 14.24 -10.85
CA ASP A 50 -1.47 15.46 -10.42
C ASP A 50 -2.51 16.52 -10.03
N LEU A 51 -2.28 17.16 -8.88
CA LEU A 51 -3.16 18.20 -8.35
C LEU A 51 -2.78 19.60 -8.86
N GLN A 52 -1.66 19.73 -9.60
CA GLN A 52 -1.36 20.98 -10.29
C GLN A 52 -2.24 21.16 -11.54
N ASN A 53 -2.60 22.41 -11.82
CA ASN A 53 -3.46 22.80 -12.95
C ASN A 53 -2.76 22.60 -14.31
N GLN A 54 -2.64 21.34 -14.74
CA GLN A 54 -2.36 21.04 -16.14
C GLN A 54 -3.68 20.94 -16.91
N PRO A 55 -3.77 21.48 -18.13
CA PRO A 55 -4.89 21.19 -19.01
C PRO A 55 -4.84 19.70 -19.40
N ASN A 56 -5.88 18.94 -19.06
CA ASN A 56 -6.06 17.52 -19.44
C ASN A 56 -4.87 16.58 -19.10
N PRO A 57 -4.47 16.46 -17.82
CA PRO A 57 -3.39 15.54 -17.47
C PRO A 57 -3.82 14.10 -17.76
N THR A 58 -2.97 13.34 -18.46
CA THR A 58 -3.14 11.89 -18.55
C THR A 58 -2.77 11.31 -17.17
N PRO A 59 -3.70 10.65 -16.45
CA PRO A 59 -3.36 10.05 -15.17
C PRO A 59 -2.26 8.98 -15.33
N GLY A 60 -1.34 8.93 -14.38
CA GLY A 60 -0.48 7.76 -14.22
C GLY A 60 -1.28 6.59 -13.63
N LYS A 61 -0.65 5.42 -13.56
CA LYS A 61 -1.19 4.26 -12.85
C LYS A 61 -0.22 3.79 -11.78
N ILE A 62 -0.77 3.29 -10.67
CA ILE A 62 -0.04 2.59 -9.63
C ILE A 62 -0.65 1.21 -9.44
N TYR A 63 0.21 0.22 -9.26
CA TYR A 63 -0.13 -1.13 -8.82
C TYR A 63 0.70 -1.44 -7.59
N VAL A 64 0.06 -1.89 -6.53
CA VAL A 64 0.71 -2.23 -5.26
C VAL A 64 0.42 -3.68 -4.98
N GLY A 65 1.47 -4.50 -5.00
CA GLY A 65 1.43 -5.87 -4.51
C GLY A 65 1.91 -5.94 -3.05
N LYS A 66 2.06 -7.16 -2.54
CA LYS A 66 2.61 -7.39 -1.19
C LYS A 66 3.96 -6.71 -0.97
N ASP A 67 4.96 -7.10 -1.75
CA ASP A 67 6.37 -6.66 -1.62
C ASP A 67 6.88 -6.03 -2.94
N LYS A 68 5.96 -5.58 -3.79
CA LYS A 68 6.26 -4.98 -5.09
C LYS A 68 5.34 -3.82 -5.39
N MET A 69 5.82 -2.91 -6.22
CA MET A 69 5.05 -1.76 -6.67
C MET A 69 5.41 -1.45 -8.11
N ARG A 70 4.43 -0.99 -8.90
CA ARG A 70 4.65 -0.48 -10.24
C ARG A 70 3.98 0.86 -10.40
N PHE A 71 4.72 1.82 -10.94
CA PHE A 71 4.17 3.07 -11.43
C PHE A 71 4.27 3.12 -12.94
N GLU A 72 3.24 3.62 -13.61
CA GLU A 72 3.23 3.89 -15.04
C GLU A 72 2.84 5.34 -15.24
N GLY A 73 3.53 6.02 -16.14
CA GLY A 73 3.23 7.41 -16.45
C GLY A 73 3.98 7.89 -17.68
N LYS A 74 3.72 9.15 -18.04
CA LYS A 74 4.50 9.84 -19.07
C LYS A 74 5.61 10.62 -18.40
N GLU A 75 6.83 10.52 -18.94
CA GLU A 75 7.93 11.42 -18.61
C GLU A 75 7.75 12.79 -19.28
N HIS A 76 8.61 13.73 -18.89
CA HIS A 76 8.77 15.00 -19.59
C HIS A 76 9.14 14.74 -21.06
N GLY A 77 8.33 15.24 -22.00
CA GLY A 77 8.47 14.93 -23.43
C GLY A 77 7.51 13.85 -23.96
N GLY A 78 6.58 13.36 -23.13
CA GLY A 78 5.43 12.56 -23.57
C GLY A 78 5.69 11.05 -23.72
N LYS A 79 6.92 10.60 -23.48
CA LYS A 79 7.30 9.19 -23.57
C LYS A 79 6.79 8.41 -22.38
N SER A 80 6.32 7.19 -22.62
CA SER A 80 5.83 6.33 -21.54
C SER A 80 7.00 5.68 -20.80
N ALA A 81 6.96 5.70 -19.47
CA ALA A 81 7.89 4.97 -18.62
C ALA A 81 7.11 4.18 -17.57
N ALA A 82 7.66 3.04 -17.18
CA ALA A 82 7.16 2.29 -16.02
C ALA A 82 8.30 2.05 -15.04
N MET A 83 8.04 2.20 -13.76
CA MET A 83 8.99 1.93 -12.69
C MET A 83 8.47 0.77 -11.86
N ILE A 84 9.21 -0.33 -11.81
CA ILE A 84 8.94 -1.46 -10.94
C ILE A 84 9.88 -1.37 -9.74
N ILE A 85 9.34 -1.50 -8.54
CA ILE A 85 10.08 -1.52 -7.30
C ILE A 85 9.83 -2.86 -6.63
N ASN A 86 10.90 -3.55 -6.25
CA ASN A 86 10.85 -4.80 -5.50
C ASN A 86 11.50 -4.59 -4.13
N PHE A 87 10.71 -4.68 -3.07
CA PHE A 87 11.16 -4.41 -1.69
C PHE A 87 11.94 -5.58 -1.10
N THR A 88 11.75 -6.78 -1.63
CA THR A 88 12.49 -7.98 -1.21
C THR A 88 13.92 -7.94 -1.74
N THR A 89 14.10 -7.62 -3.01
CA THR A 89 15.43 -7.54 -3.65
C THR A 89 16.06 -6.15 -3.54
N GLN A 90 15.31 -5.15 -3.09
CA GLN A 90 15.71 -3.74 -3.04
C GLN A 90 16.14 -3.19 -4.40
N THR A 91 15.50 -3.66 -5.47
CA THR A 91 15.77 -3.21 -6.84
C THR A 91 14.69 -2.26 -7.33
N THR A 92 15.10 -1.30 -8.15
CA THR A 92 14.18 -0.51 -8.98
C THR A 92 14.54 -0.70 -10.45
N ASP A 93 13.57 -1.15 -11.23
CA ASP A 93 13.66 -1.31 -12.67
C ASP A 93 12.86 -0.22 -13.37
N ILE A 94 13.53 0.64 -14.13
CA ILE A 94 12.89 1.65 -14.97
C ILE A 94 12.79 1.08 -16.38
N LEU A 95 11.57 0.76 -16.80
CA LEU A 95 11.24 0.28 -18.13
C LEU A 95 11.05 1.46 -19.09
N VAL A 96 11.65 1.34 -20.27
CA VAL A 96 11.48 2.26 -21.41
C VAL A 96 10.85 1.48 -22.56
N PRO A 97 9.51 1.35 -22.60
CA PRO A 97 8.83 0.45 -23.51
C PRO A 97 9.07 0.73 -24.99
N GLU A 98 9.16 2.01 -25.37
CA GLU A 98 9.45 2.44 -26.75
C GLU A 98 10.76 1.91 -27.30
N ARG A 99 11.70 1.52 -26.41
CA ARG A 99 13.01 1.00 -26.78
C ARG A 99 13.20 -0.47 -26.42
N GLN A 100 12.21 -1.11 -25.80
CA GLN A 100 12.34 -2.45 -25.23
C GLN A 100 13.61 -2.60 -24.37
N MET A 101 13.85 -1.61 -23.50
CA MET A 101 14.99 -1.60 -22.61
C MET A 101 14.56 -1.31 -21.18
N TYR A 102 15.40 -1.70 -20.22
CA TYR A 102 15.25 -1.31 -18.83
C TYR A 102 16.57 -0.87 -18.20
N ILE A 103 16.49 0.01 -17.23
CA ILE A 103 17.60 0.41 -16.36
C ILE A 103 17.30 -0.16 -14.98
N GLU A 104 18.18 -1.04 -14.49
CA GLU A 104 18.12 -1.51 -13.11
C GLU A 104 19.02 -0.64 -12.26
N SER A 105 18.47 -0.06 -11.20
CA SER A 105 19.27 0.63 -10.18
C SER A 105 19.28 -0.19 -8.90
N THR A 106 20.50 -0.50 -8.44
CA THR A 106 20.79 -1.09 -7.13
C THR A 106 21.42 -0.08 -6.18
N GLN A 107 21.78 1.13 -6.65
CA GLN A 107 22.52 2.14 -5.89
C GLN A 107 21.89 3.54 -6.00
N GLY A 108 21.72 4.22 -4.85
CA GLY A 108 21.69 5.70 -4.78
C GLY A 108 20.45 6.34 -4.13
N THR A 109 19.27 5.74 -4.23
CA THR A 109 18.08 6.12 -3.47
C THR A 109 17.37 4.84 -3.13
N SER A 110 17.52 4.31 -1.91
CA SER A 110 16.97 2.99 -1.62
C SER A 110 15.47 3.01 -1.94
N PRO A 111 14.99 2.08 -2.78
CA PRO A 111 13.57 2.04 -3.14
C PRO A 111 12.68 1.91 -1.89
N GLN A 112 13.26 1.29 -0.85
CA GLN A 112 12.75 1.25 0.52
C GLN A 112 12.43 2.64 1.08
N ARG A 113 13.32 3.64 0.98
CA ARG A 113 13.05 4.99 1.54
C ARG A 113 11.84 5.64 0.90
N SER A 114 11.74 5.56 -0.43
CA SER A 114 10.61 6.13 -1.17
C SER A 114 9.30 5.44 -0.79
N PHE A 115 9.32 4.13 -0.60
CA PHE A 115 8.13 3.37 -0.20
C PHE A 115 7.75 3.52 1.26
N SER A 116 8.71 3.54 2.19
CA SER A 116 8.45 3.78 3.62
C SER A 116 7.77 5.13 3.86
N PHE A 117 7.99 6.10 2.98
CA PHE A 117 7.22 7.34 2.99
C PHE A 117 5.73 7.08 2.70
N PHE A 118 5.40 6.32 1.65
CA PHE A 118 4.02 6.01 1.30
C PHE A 118 3.37 4.92 2.17
N ARG A 119 4.15 4.09 2.87
CA ARG A 119 3.69 3.00 3.74
C ARG A 119 4.44 3.02 5.07
N PRO A 120 4.09 3.94 5.98
CA PRO A 120 4.65 3.91 7.33
C PRO A 120 4.20 2.63 8.05
N ALA A 121 5.02 2.16 8.99
CA ALA A 121 4.74 0.92 9.72
C ALA A 121 3.52 1.08 10.66
N ASP A 122 3.40 2.26 11.25
CA ASP A 122 2.25 2.67 12.07
C ASP A 122 1.56 3.86 11.40
N ILE A 123 0.34 3.61 10.90
CA ILE A 123 -0.46 4.63 10.20
C ILE A 123 -0.94 5.72 11.15
N GLU A 124 -1.09 5.43 12.44
CA GLU A 124 -1.52 6.37 13.45
C GLU A 124 -0.33 7.13 14.08
N ASN A 125 0.90 6.67 13.81
CA ASN A 125 2.14 7.28 14.28
C ASN A 125 3.25 7.36 13.19
N ALA A 126 2.89 7.84 12.01
CA ALA A 126 3.79 7.88 10.84
C ALA A 126 5.02 8.79 11.01
N CYS A 127 4.95 9.81 11.89
CA CYS A 127 6.00 10.80 12.05
C CYS A 127 7.36 10.22 12.44
N GLY A 128 7.37 9.21 13.31
CA GLY A 128 8.62 8.57 13.74
C GLY A 128 9.36 7.89 12.58
N ASP A 129 8.64 7.38 11.59
CA ASP A 129 9.23 6.77 10.39
C ASP A 129 9.72 7.86 9.43
N TRP A 130 8.91 8.88 9.17
CA TRP A 130 9.31 9.95 8.24
C TRP A 130 10.47 10.81 8.74
N GLN A 131 10.58 11.03 10.05
CA GLN A 131 11.74 11.73 10.63
C GLN A 131 13.05 10.98 10.38
N LYS A 132 13.04 9.64 10.36
CA LYS A 132 14.22 8.82 10.00
C LYS A 132 14.56 8.90 8.51
N LEU A 133 13.58 9.23 7.67
CA LEU A 133 13.76 9.41 6.22
C LEU A 133 14.26 10.81 5.84
N ALA A 134 14.12 11.80 6.73
CA ALA A 134 14.49 13.18 6.48
C ALA A 134 15.99 13.30 6.15
N ARG A 135 16.30 13.95 5.01
CA ARG A 135 17.70 14.17 4.59
C ARG A 135 18.43 15.19 5.46
N LYS A 136 17.69 16.14 6.02
CA LYS A 136 18.19 17.23 6.87
C LYS A 136 17.36 17.28 8.14
N PRO A 137 17.98 17.27 9.33
CA PRO A 137 17.26 17.40 10.60
C PRO A 137 16.70 18.83 10.77
N GLY A 138 15.69 18.99 11.64
CA GLY A 138 15.10 20.30 11.96
C GLY A 138 13.72 20.55 11.36
N GLY A 139 13.13 19.55 10.68
CA GLY A 139 11.72 19.58 10.28
C GLY A 139 10.75 19.20 11.40
N THR A 140 9.46 19.45 11.18
CA THR A 140 8.38 19.01 12.07
C THR A 140 7.50 17.95 11.41
N CYS A 141 6.78 17.18 12.22
CA CYS A 141 5.70 16.31 11.76
C CYS A 141 4.70 16.14 12.88
N HIS A 142 3.41 16.25 12.58
CA HIS A 142 2.35 15.91 13.51
C HIS A 142 1.12 15.38 12.78
N LYS A 143 0.34 14.56 13.49
CA LYS A 143 -0.98 14.14 13.03
C LYS A 143 -1.95 15.31 13.19
N VAL A 144 -2.64 15.66 12.12
CA VAL A 144 -3.66 16.72 12.11
C VAL A 144 -5.03 16.17 12.50
N GLY A 145 -5.38 14.98 12.01
CA GLY A 145 -6.68 14.37 12.24
C GLY A 145 -7.06 13.41 11.13
N ASN A 146 -8.36 13.18 10.97
CA ASN A 146 -8.91 12.32 9.91
C ASN A 146 -9.69 13.17 8.91
N GLU A 147 -9.54 12.90 7.62
CA GLU A 147 -10.27 13.54 6.54
C GLU A 147 -10.73 12.50 5.50
N LEU A 148 -11.83 12.78 4.81
CA LEU A 148 -12.28 11.96 3.69
C LEU A 148 -11.52 12.36 2.41
N VAL A 149 -10.83 11.40 1.80
CA VAL A 149 -10.19 11.53 0.49
C VAL A 149 -10.85 10.55 -0.47
N ASN A 150 -11.58 11.04 -1.46
CA ASN A 150 -12.32 10.22 -2.43
C ASN A 150 -13.24 9.16 -1.78
N GLY A 151 -13.93 9.56 -0.70
CA GLY A 151 -14.83 8.67 0.05
C GLY A 151 -14.12 7.69 1.00
N ARG A 152 -12.80 7.79 1.16
CA ARG A 152 -12.00 6.93 2.02
C ARG A 152 -11.53 7.72 3.25
N ASN A 153 -11.68 7.15 4.44
CA ASN A 153 -11.19 7.77 5.67
C ASN A 153 -9.66 7.70 5.70
N ALA A 154 -9.00 8.85 5.76
CA ALA A 154 -7.55 8.93 5.74
C ALA A 154 -7.02 9.78 6.92
N VAL A 155 -5.94 9.31 7.54
CA VAL A 155 -5.23 10.05 8.57
C VAL A 155 -4.36 11.10 7.89
N LYS A 156 -4.62 12.37 8.21
CA LYS A 156 -3.87 13.50 7.71
C LYS A 156 -2.72 13.82 8.64
N TYR A 157 -1.57 14.04 8.05
CA TYR A 157 -0.38 14.56 8.68
C TYR A 157 0.05 15.86 8.01
N GLU A 158 0.66 16.72 8.80
CA GLU A 158 1.34 17.92 8.35
C GLU A 158 2.80 17.86 8.83
N GLY A 159 3.72 18.28 7.98
CA GLY A 159 5.11 18.44 8.35
C GLY A 159 5.75 19.62 7.66
N THR A 160 6.81 20.15 8.29
CA THR A 160 7.65 21.20 7.72
C THR A 160 9.04 20.66 7.49
N SER A 161 9.66 21.00 6.35
CA SER A 161 11.07 20.70 6.11
C SER A 161 11.97 21.63 6.94
N ALA A 162 13.25 21.27 7.05
CA ALA A 162 14.25 22.13 7.66
C ALA A 162 14.46 23.47 6.92
N ASP A 163 13.95 23.59 5.69
CA ASP A 163 14.00 24.81 4.87
C ASP A 163 12.69 25.61 4.94
N GLY A 164 11.74 25.20 5.80
CA GLY A 164 10.49 25.90 6.07
C GLY A 164 9.33 25.55 5.13
N ASP A 165 9.50 24.59 4.22
CA ASP A 165 8.43 24.19 3.31
C ASP A 165 7.45 23.24 4.01
N THR A 166 6.17 23.61 4.03
CA THR A 166 5.09 22.79 4.59
C THR A 166 4.54 21.81 3.55
N GLY A 167 4.23 20.60 4.00
CA GLY A 167 3.54 19.58 3.24
C GLY A 167 2.55 18.79 4.07
N TYR A 168 1.65 18.11 3.37
CA TYR A 168 0.56 17.31 3.90
C TYR A 168 0.56 15.94 3.25
N VAL A 169 0.24 14.92 4.03
CA VAL A 169 0.09 13.53 3.56
C VAL A 169 -1.16 12.94 4.18
N TRP A 170 -1.94 12.22 3.39
CA TRP A 170 -3.12 11.49 3.85
C TRP A 170 -2.89 10.01 3.65
N ILE A 171 -2.98 9.24 4.72
CA ILE A 171 -2.76 7.80 4.72
C ILE A 171 -4.08 7.08 4.97
N ASP A 172 -4.46 6.18 4.07
CA ASP A 172 -5.60 5.31 4.27
C ASP A 172 -5.20 4.13 5.19
N PRO A 173 -5.80 4.00 6.39
CA PRO A 173 -5.49 2.91 7.34
C PRO A 173 -5.85 1.52 6.83
N LYS A 174 -6.85 1.43 5.95
CA LYS A 174 -7.27 0.17 5.32
C LYS A 174 -6.16 -0.31 4.38
N LEU A 175 -5.78 0.52 3.41
CA LEU A 175 -4.73 0.21 2.43
C LEU A 175 -3.32 0.17 3.06
N LYS A 176 -3.17 0.83 4.22
CA LYS A 176 -1.88 1.16 4.84
C LYS A 176 -0.96 1.86 3.84
N PHE A 177 -1.52 2.85 3.14
CA PHE A 177 -0.88 3.53 2.01
C PHE A 177 -1.28 5.01 1.94
N ALA A 178 -0.34 5.88 1.59
CA ALA A 178 -0.59 7.30 1.35
C ALA A 178 -1.39 7.50 0.05
N VAL A 179 -2.62 7.98 0.20
CA VAL A 179 -3.57 8.18 -0.91
C VAL A 179 -3.57 9.60 -1.46
N LYS A 180 -2.96 10.55 -0.75
CA LYS A 180 -2.76 11.93 -1.20
C LYS A 180 -1.54 12.53 -0.54
N TRP A 181 -0.84 13.39 -1.26
CA TRP A 181 0.23 14.22 -0.72
C TRP A 181 0.28 15.56 -1.43
N GLN A 182 0.62 16.62 -0.70
CA GLN A 182 0.65 17.97 -1.22
C GLN A 182 1.74 18.77 -0.51
N GLY A 183 2.50 19.56 -1.25
CA GLY A 183 3.47 20.49 -0.72
C GLY A 183 3.65 21.69 -1.65
N LYS A 184 4.69 22.48 -1.40
CA LYS A 184 5.01 23.68 -2.17
C LYS A 184 5.16 23.44 -3.68
N SER A 185 5.76 22.31 -4.05
CA SER A 185 6.01 21.94 -5.45
C SER A 185 4.85 21.21 -6.13
N GLY A 186 3.64 21.23 -5.55
CA GLY A 186 2.48 20.50 -6.07
C GLY A 186 2.04 19.33 -5.19
N GLY A 187 1.14 18.51 -5.73
CA GLY A 187 0.61 17.37 -5.01
C GLY A 187 0.05 16.33 -5.96
N ARG A 188 -0.16 15.13 -5.46
CA ARG A 188 -0.81 14.06 -6.19
C ARG A 188 -1.80 13.35 -5.29
N GLU A 189 -2.75 12.67 -5.93
CA GLU A 189 -3.81 11.94 -5.27
C GLU A 189 -4.11 10.65 -6.03
N LEU A 190 -4.44 9.60 -5.29
CA LEU A 190 -4.90 8.35 -5.85
C LEU A 190 -6.42 8.40 -6.06
N ARG A 191 -6.84 8.06 -7.28
CA ARG A 191 -8.25 7.97 -7.69
C ARG A 191 -8.56 6.60 -8.25
N HIS A 192 -9.85 6.26 -8.31
CA HIS A 192 -10.33 4.97 -8.83
C HIS A 192 -9.59 3.77 -8.20
N ILE A 193 -9.37 3.81 -6.89
CA ILE A 193 -8.67 2.74 -6.17
C ILE A 193 -9.49 1.45 -6.24
N GLN A 194 -8.89 0.38 -6.75
CA GLN A 194 -9.45 -0.97 -6.82
C GLN A 194 -8.64 -1.89 -5.92
N GLU A 195 -9.22 -2.26 -4.78
CA GLU A 195 -8.63 -3.22 -3.84
C GLU A 195 -8.71 -4.64 -4.41
N GLY A 196 -7.62 -5.39 -4.32
CA GLY A 196 -7.54 -6.77 -4.79
C GLY A 196 -6.15 -7.16 -5.25
N SER A 197 -5.94 -8.48 -5.37
CA SER A 197 -4.67 -9.04 -5.78
C SER A 197 -4.22 -8.54 -7.15
N GLN A 198 -2.94 -8.20 -7.27
CA GLN A 198 -2.32 -7.75 -8.51
C GLN A 198 -1.57 -8.92 -9.16
N PRO A 199 -1.74 -9.16 -10.48
CA PRO A 199 -0.99 -10.20 -11.18
C PRO A 199 0.52 -10.03 -11.06
N ASP A 200 1.25 -11.11 -10.77
CA ASP A 200 2.72 -11.08 -10.67
C ASP A 200 3.41 -10.57 -11.95
N SER A 201 2.79 -10.79 -13.11
CA SER A 201 3.28 -10.33 -14.41
C SER A 201 3.37 -8.81 -14.52
N LEU A 202 2.59 -8.05 -13.73
CA LEU A 202 2.72 -6.59 -13.66
C LEU A 202 4.07 -6.16 -13.10
N PHE A 203 4.71 -6.99 -12.27
CA PHE A 203 5.97 -6.66 -11.59
C PHE A 203 7.17 -7.40 -12.18
N ALA A 204 7.02 -7.97 -13.39
CA ALA A 204 8.10 -8.62 -14.11
C ALA A 204 8.61 -7.70 -15.24
N ILE A 205 9.90 -7.83 -15.55
CA ILE A 205 10.47 -7.23 -16.77
C ILE A 205 9.88 -8.01 -17.97
N PRO A 206 9.27 -7.34 -18.97
CA PRO A 206 8.68 -8.05 -20.09
C PRO A 206 9.72 -8.77 -20.95
N THR A 207 9.34 -9.89 -21.55
CA THR A 207 10.20 -10.66 -22.45
C THR A 207 10.73 -9.80 -23.60
N GLY A 208 12.01 -9.94 -23.91
CA GLY A 208 12.68 -9.21 -24.98
C GLY A 208 13.26 -7.85 -24.55
N TYR A 209 13.05 -7.42 -23.30
CA TYR A 209 13.69 -6.22 -22.81
C TYR A 209 15.18 -6.43 -22.56
N GLN A 210 15.99 -5.47 -23.00
CA GLN A 210 17.45 -5.48 -22.77
C GLN A 210 17.83 -4.57 -21.61
N LYS A 211 18.73 -5.04 -20.76
CA LYS A 211 19.29 -4.23 -19.68
C LYS A 211 20.23 -3.18 -20.28
N MET A 212 20.02 -1.92 -19.93
CA MET A 212 20.93 -0.84 -20.29
C MET A 212 22.09 -0.80 -19.29
N ASP A 213 23.32 -0.88 -19.79
CA ASP A 213 24.52 -0.76 -18.97
C ASP A 213 24.84 0.73 -18.71
N MET A 214 24.46 1.21 -17.53
CA MET A 214 24.71 2.58 -17.08
C MET A 214 26.21 2.91 -16.95
N GLY A 215 27.09 1.90 -16.83
CA GLY A 215 28.55 2.10 -16.79
C GLY A 215 29.09 2.67 -18.10
N SER A 216 28.48 2.31 -19.22
CA SER A 216 28.84 2.81 -20.55
C SER A 216 28.32 4.23 -20.84
N MET A 217 27.21 4.66 -20.23
CA MET A 217 26.67 6.01 -20.36
C MET A 217 27.46 7.07 -19.58
N MET A 218 27.99 6.74 -18.39
CA MET A 218 28.81 7.68 -17.62
C MET A 218 30.19 7.94 -18.25
N GLN A 219 30.67 7.07 -19.13
CA GLN A 219 31.93 7.24 -19.85
C GLN A 219 31.82 8.15 -21.09
N HIS A 220 30.61 8.35 -21.62
CA HIS A 220 30.36 9.24 -22.76
C HIS A 220 29.19 10.19 -22.43
N PRO A 221 29.47 11.34 -21.79
CA PRO A 221 28.47 12.38 -21.60
C PRO A 221 27.87 12.77 -22.96
N ALA A 222 26.55 12.98 -23.01
CA ALA A 222 25.92 13.56 -24.19
C ALA A 222 26.66 14.87 -24.54
N PRO A 223 27.02 15.09 -25.82
CA PRO A 223 27.61 16.37 -26.22
C PRO A 223 26.62 17.49 -25.90
N PRO A 224 27.11 18.67 -25.45
CA PRO A 224 26.25 19.79 -25.13
C PRO A 224 25.36 20.11 -26.34
N HIS A 225 24.05 20.24 -26.10
CA HIS A 225 23.11 20.68 -27.12
C HIS A 225 23.58 22.02 -27.70
N GLN A 226 23.86 22.04 -29.01
CA GLN A 226 24.04 23.26 -29.82
C GLN A 226 22.68 23.89 -30.13
#